data_AF-A0A4R8RRS6-F1
#
_entry.id   AF-A0A4R8RRS6-F1
#
_cell.length_a   1.000
_cell.length_b   1.000
_cell.length_c   1.000
_cell.angle_alpha   90.00
_cell.angle_beta   90.00
_cell.angle_gamma   90.00
#
_symmetry.space_group_name_H-M   'P 1'
#
loop_
_entity.id
_entity.type
_entity.pdbx_description
1 polymer ?
#
loop_
_entity_poly.entity_id
_entity_poly.type
_entity_poly.pdbx_seq_one_letter_code
_entity_poly.pdbx_strand_id
1 'polypeptide(L)'
;MLSSRASTKLCAPKQGAANLARATKLYATPASTLYPTAAASLRLTTSLSGGTRCFSTTQPTHLRDFFPAKETERIRTTPPAWPHPGYTAQQMRDIVPAHRPPRTMSDWAAWKFVRLARWFMDRATGMGQDQQVDKKNPTTAVVASRPLTEAQWLVRFVFLESIAGVPGMVAAMLRHLDSLRRMKRDNGYIQELLSESFNERMHLLTFMKMAEPGWFMKIMILGAQGVFFNGMFLFYLLSPKICHRFVGYLEEEAVHTYTRCLHEIDAGLLPKWSDPSFVIPDIAVQYWRIPEDQRTMRDLIMYIRADEAVHRGVNHTLSNLNLKEDPNPFVSEYKDGKAPNAALKAQGFEREEVI
;
A
#
# COMPACT_ATOMS: atom_id res chain seq x y z
N MET A 1 -60.81 9.04 -10.10
CA MET A 1 -61.66 7.95 -10.63
C MET A 1 -60.76 6.83 -11.12
N LEU A 2 -61.15 5.59 -10.80
CA LEU A 2 -60.52 4.33 -11.15
C LEU A 2 -60.45 4.13 -12.68
N SER A 3 -59.42 3.46 -13.20
CA SER A 3 -59.50 2.03 -13.54
C SER A 3 -58.34 1.54 -14.40
N SER A 4 -57.96 0.31 -14.07
CA SER A 4 -57.02 -0.68 -14.62
C SER A 4 -56.98 -0.93 -16.13
N ARG A 5 -55.83 -1.43 -16.61
CA ARG A 5 -55.74 -2.74 -17.27
C ARG A 5 -54.32 -3.32 -17.26
N ALA A 6 -54.28 -4.62 -16.99
CA ALA A 6 -53.11 -5.47 -16.81
C ALA A 6 -52.52 -5.98 -18.14
N SER A 7 -51.25 -6.38 -18.12
CA SER A 7 -50.73 -7.41 -19.03
C SER A 7 -49.73 -8.30 -18.30
N THR A 8 -50.01 -9.60 -18.39
CA THR A 8 -49.31 -10.73 -17.80
C THR A 8 -48.35 -11.35 -18.83
N LYS A 9 -47.17 -11.79 -18.37
CA LYS A 9 -46.53 -13.07 -18.75
C LYS A 9 -45.22 -13.26 -17.97
N LEU A 10 -45.32 -14.05 -16.90
CA LEU A 10 -44.22 -14.72 -16.20
C LEU A 10 -43.98 -16.08 -16.85
N CYS A 11 -42.73 -16.41 -17.17
CA CYS A 11 -42.29 -17.78 -17.46
C CYS A 11 -41.45 -18.31 -16.28
N ALA A 12 -42.03 -19.32 -15.62
CA ALA A 12 -41.57 -20.32 -14.65
C ALA A 12 -40.11 -20.39 -14.15
N PRO A 13 -39.92 -20.73 -12.85
CA PRO A 13 -38.80 -21.54 -12.37
C PRO A 13 -39.25 -23.01 -12.13
N LYS A 14 -38.40 -23.98 -12.50
CA LYS A 14 -38.52 -25.38 -12.04
C LYS A 14 -37.48 -25.68 -10.97
N GLN A 15 -37.98 -26.35 -9.94
CA GLN A 15 -37.32 -26.78 -8.72
C GLN A 15 -36.30 -27.90 -8.98
N GLY A 16 -35.26 -27.95 -8.15
CA GLY A 16 -34.36 -29.09 -7.99
C GLY A 16 -33.68 -29.02 -6.63
N ALA A 17 -34.21 -29.76 -5.67
CA ALA A 17 -33.79 -29.74 -4.26
C ALA A 17 -32.73 -30.80 -3.94
N ALA A 18 -31.84 -30.40 -3.03
CA ALA A 18 -31.14 -31.12 -1.95
C ALA A 18 -30.72 -32.59 -2.13
N ASN A 19 -29.44 -32.85 -1.87
CA ASN A 19 -29.00 -34.02 -1.11
C ASN A 19 -27.79 -33.66 -0.23
N LEU A 20 -27.97 -33.82 1.08
CA LEU A 20 -27.03 -33.54 2.15
C LEU A 20 -26.86 -34.86 2.91
N ALA A 21 -25.70 -35.51 2.80
CA ALA A 21 -25.42 -36.75 3.52
C ALA A 21 -24.43 -36.46 4.66
N ARG A 22 -24.95 -36.55 5.88
CA ARG A 22 -24.23 -36.46 7.16
C ARG A 22 -24.18 -37.89 7.72
N ALA A 23 -22.99 -38.41 7.99
CA ALA A 23 -22.83 -39.70 8.66
C ALA A 23 -22.15 -39.49 10.02
N THR A 24 -22.92 -39.66 11.08
CA THR A 24 -22.48 -39.85 12.46
C THR A 24 -22.78 -41.29 12.86
N LYS A 25 -21.83 -41.99 13.48
CA LYS A 25 -22.11 -43.22 14.23
C LYS A 25 -21.55 -43.12 15.65
N LEU A 26 -22.38 -43.61 16.56
CA LEU A 26 -22.27 -43.61 18.01
C LEU A 26 -21.44 -44.77 18.55
N TYR A 27 -21.07 -44.59 19.81
CA TYR A 27 -20.30 -45.41 20.76
C TYR A 27 -20.64 -46.90 20.88
N ALA A 28 -19.61 -47.68 21.24
CA ALA A 28 -19.74 -48.83 22.14
C ALA A 28 -18.39 -49.12 22.88
N THR A 29 -18.50 -49.49 24.15
CA THR A 29 -17.48 -50.01 25.10
C THR A 29 -18.11 -51.24 25.82
N PRO A 30 -17.42 -52.06 26.64
CA PRO A 30 -15.98 -52.34 26.84
C PRO A 30 -15.62 -53.86 26.94
N ALA A 31 -14.33 -54.12 27.23
CA ALA A 31 -13.75 -55.26 27.98
C ALA A 31 -13.58 -56.64 27.30
N SER A 32 -12.32 -57.09 27.15
CA SER A 32 -11.70 -58.13 28.01
C SER A 32 -10.29 -58.56 27.51
N THR A 33 -9.44 -58.80 28.51
CA THR A 33 -8.13 -59.47 28.60
C THR A 33 -7.62 -60.38 27.46
N LEU A 34 -6.31 -60.31 27.16
CA LEU A 34 -5.32 -61.41 27.33
C LEU A 34 -3.87 -61.01 26.91
N TYR A 35 -2.93 -61.57 27.68
CA TYR A 35 -1.45 -61.60 27.74
C TYR A 35 -0.59 -61.62 26.43
N PRO A 36 0.77 -61.52 26.54
CA PRO A 36 1.62 -60.70 25.70
C PRO A 36 2.39 -61.51 24.65
N THR A 37 2.82 -60.85 23.58
CA THR A 37 3.93 -61.34 22.76
C THR A 37 4.75 -60.17 22.22
N ALA A 38 6.06 -60.34 22.33
CA ALA A 38 7.09 -59.40 21.92
C ALA A 38 6.99 -59.07 20.42
N ALA A 39 7.17 -57.80 20.08
CA ALA A 39 7.47 -57.39 18.72
C ALA A 39 8.45 -56.22 18.72
N ALA A 40 9.49 -56.41 17.90
CA ALA A 40 10.63 -55.54 17.67
C ALA A 40 10.29 -54.05 17.58
N SER A 41 11.08 -53.25 18.29
CA SER A 41 11.12 -51.79 18.18
C SER A 41 11.72 -51.38 16.84
N LEU A 42 10.89 -51.30 15.80
CA LEU A 42 11.20 -50.57 14.58
C LEU A 42 11.04 -49.08 14.87
N ARG A 43 12.16 -48.37 15.12
CA ARG A 43 12.18 -46.91 15.17
C ARG A 43 11.90 -46.36 13.77
N LEU A 44 10.64 -46.05 13.50
CA LEU A 44 10.27 -45.20 12.38
C LEU A 44 10.58 -43.75 12.79
N THR A 45 11.73 -43.24 12.36
CA THR A 45 11.99 -41.80 12.39
C THR A 45 11.11 -41.13 11.36
N THR A 46 9.89 -40.74 11.77
CA THR A 46 9.08 -39.79 11.01
C THR A 46 9.76 -38.44 11.08
N SER A 47 10.63 -38.17 10.11
CA SER A 47 11.08 -36.82 9.75
C SER A 47 9.84 -36.04 9.29
N LEU A 48 9.14 -35.42 10.24
CA LEU A 48 8.20 -34.33 9.98
C LEU A 48 9.01 -33.14 9.46
N SER A 49 9.32 -33.19 8.17
CA SER A 49 9.68 -32.02 7.38
C SER A 49 8.45 -31.12 7.35
N GLY A 50 8.31 -30.28 8.38
CA GLY A 50 7.39 -29.15 8.41
C GLY A 50 7.86 -28.10 7.41
N GLY A 51 7.67 -28.38 6.12
CA GLY A 51 7.81 -27.39 5.07
C GLY A 51 6.74 -26.34 5.25
N THR A 52 7.13 -25.16 5.74
CA THR A 52 6.33 -23.95 5.62
C THR A 52 6.05 -23.73 4.14
N ARG A 53 4.78 -23.94 3.74
CA ARG A 53 4.32 -23.71 2.37
C ARG A 53 4.64 -22.26 2.01
N CYS A 54 5.62 -22.08 1.14
CA CYS A 54 5.95 -20.79 0.56
C CYS A 54 4.76 -20.30 -0.28
N PHE A 55 4.49 -18.99 -0.21
CA PHE A 55 3.59 -18.29 -1.11
C PHE A 55 4.15 -18.28 -2.53
N SER A 56 4.16 -19.42 -3.22
CA SER A 56 4.27 -19.45 -4.67
C SER A 56 3.89 -20.83 -5.18
N THR A 57 2.67 -20.95 -5.69
CA THR A 57 2.30 -22.01 -6.64
C THR A 57 2.21 -21.45 -8.07
N THR A 58 2.76 -20.25 -8.30
CA THR A 58 2.65 -19.57 -9.59
C THR A 58 3.91 -19.77 -10.41
N GLN A 59 3.72 -20.16 -11.68
CA GLN A 59 4.76 -20.19 -12.70
C GLN A 59 5.53 -18.85 -12.76
N PRO A 60 6.82 -18.83 -13.13
CA PRO A 60 7.60 -17.60 -13.25
C PRO A 60 6.88 -16.58 -14.14
N THR A 61 6.59 -15.41 -13.59
CA THR A 61 5.97 -14.29 -14.31
C THR A 61 6.95 -13.73 -15.33
N HIS A 62 6.66 -13.94 -16.62
CA HIS A 62 7.26 -13.13 -17.67
C HIS A 62 6.80 -11.68 -17.51
N LEU A 63 7.72 -10.71 -17.67
CA LEU A 63 7.39 -9.28 -17.80
C LEU A 63 6.46 -9.12 -19.01
N ARG A 64 5.15 -9.18 -18.78
CA ARG A 64 4.13 -8.84 -19.77
C ARG A 64 3.59 -7.47 -19.41
N ASP A 65 3.31 -6.67 -20.43
CA ASP A 65 2.46 -5.51 -20.24
C ASP A 65 1.07 -6.00 -19.77
N PHE A 66 0.81 -5.87 -18.45
CA PHE A 66 -0.45 -6.29 -17.84
C PHE A 66 -1.63 -5.41 -18.29
N PHE A 67 -1.36 -4.21 -18.80
CA PHE A 67 -2.36 -3.27 -19.28
C PHE A 67 -1.97 -2.74 -20.67
N PRO A 68 -2.07 -3.55 -21.74
CA PRO A 68 -1.70 -3.10 -23.07
C PRO A 68 -2.55 -1.89 -23.46
N ALA A 69 -1.90 -0.85 -23.99
CA ALA A 69 -2.61 0.33 -24.48
C ALA A 69 -3.55 -0.09 -25.61
N LYS A 70 -4.85 0.14 -25.43
CA LYS A 70 -5.83 -0.11 -26.49
C LYS A 70 -5.83 1.11 -27.42
N GLU A 71 -5.25 0.94 -28.59
CA GLU A 71 -5.34 1.96 -29.65
C GLU A 71 -6.81 2.17 -30.05
N THR A 72 -7.17 3.43 -30.25
CA THR A 72 -8.49 3.81 -30.74
C THR A 72 -8.32 4.70 -31.97
N GLU A 73 -9.30 4.69 -32.87
CA GLU A 73 -9.23 5.46 -34.11
C GLU A 73 -9.08 6.98 -33.89
N ARG A 74 -9.55 7.50 -32.74
CA ARG A 74 -9.65 8.95 -32.48
C ARG A 74 -8.82 9.44 -31.31
N ILE A 75 -8.51 8.60 -30.33
CA ILE A 75 -7.83 9.01 -29.10
C ILE A 75 -6.41 8.44 -29.13
N ARG A 76 -5.44 9.34 -29.18
CA ARG A 76 -4.01 9.00 -29.12
C ARG A 76 -3.54 8.74 -27.69
N THR A 77 -3.82 9.67 -26.78
CA THR A 77 -3.38 9.62 -25.38
C THR A 77 -4.33 10.39 -24.47
N THR A 78 -4.55 9.89 -23.25
CA THR A 78 -5.28 10.60 -22.20
C THR A 78 -4.25 11.13 -21.18
N PRO A 79 -4.14 12.45 -20.96
CA PRO A 79 -3.19 12.98 -19.98
C PRO A 79 -3.60 12.60 -18.55
N PRO A 80 -2.65 12.51 -17.60
CA PRO A 80 -2.97 12.32 -16.20
C PRO A 80 -3.75 13.52 -15.67
N ALA A 81 -4.77 13.27 -14.84
CA ALA A 81 -5.57 14.33 -14.22
C ALA A 81 -4.73 15.22 -13.28
N TRP A 82 -3.73 14.63 -12.63
CA TRP A 82 -2.71 15.33 -11.85
C TRP A 82 -1.33 15.04 -12.45
N PRO A 83 -0.79 15.94 -13.30
CA PRO A 83 0.55 15.77 -13.84
C PRO A 83 1.59 15.87 -12.72
N HIS A 84 2.61 15.03 -12.79
CA HIS A 84 3.69 15.04 -11.79
C HIS A 84 4.51 16.34 -11.88
N PRO A 85 4.82 17.02 -10.76
CA PRO A 85 5.56 18.29 -10.76
C PRO A 85 7.03 18.14 -11.21
N GLY A 86 7.58 16.94 -11.07
CA GLY A 86 8.99 16.63 -11.35
C GLY A 86 9.89 16.92 -10.15
N TYR A 87 11.08 16.32 -10.16
CA TYR A 87 12.11 16.55 -9.14
C TYR A 87 13.46 16.78 -9.81
N THR A 88 14.28 17.60 -9.16
CA THR A 88 15.71 17.66 -9.45
C THR A 88 16.40 16.45 -8.83
N ALA A 89 17.50 16.02 -9.45
CA ALA A 89 18.29 14.92 -8.93
C ALA A 89 18.82 15.19 -7.50
N GLN A 90 19.07 16.46 -7.15
CA GLN A 90 19.51 16.83 -5.81
C GLN A 90 18.38 16.65 -4.78
N GLN A 91 17.18 17.12 -5.08
CA GLN A 91 16.01 16.93 -4.20
C GLN A 91 15.78 15.46 -3.89
N MET A 92 15.84 14.58 -4.88
CA MET A 92 15.65 13.15 -4.67
C MET A 92 16.75 12.52 -3.82
N ARG A 93 18.00 12.98 -3.95
CA ARG A 93 19.15 12.48 -3.17
C ARG A 93 19.09 12.91 -1.71
N ASP A 94 18.61 14.12 -1.44
CA ASP A 94 18.53 14.69 -0.09
C ASP A 94 17.44 14.02 0.77
N ILE A 95 16.55 13.21 0.17
CA ILE A 95 15.54 12.45 0.90
C ILE A 95 16.20 11.33 1.70
N VAL A 96 16.00 11.40 3.02
CA VAL A 96 16.45 10.39 3.98
C VAL A 96 15.29 9.85 4.82
N PRO A 97 15.39 8.58 5.30
CA PRO A 97 14.50 8.08 6.33
C PRO A 97 14.64 8.91 7.60
N ALA A 98 13.51 9.24 8.21
CA ALA A 98 13.45 10.03 9.43
C ALA A 98 12.14 9.72 10.15
N HIS A 99 12.09 10.05 11.44
CA HIS A 99 10.98 9.72 12.33
C HIS A 99 10.52 10.95 13.12
N ARG A 100 9.20 11.20 13.14
CA ARG A 100 8.57 12.15 14.07
C ARG A 100 8.27 11.44 15.38
N PRO A 101 8.85 11.84 16.52
CA PRO A 101 8.51 11.23 17.79
C PRO A 101 7.04 11.50 18.15
N PRO A 102 6.26 10.48 18.59
CA PRO A 102 4.88 10.68 19.00
C PRO A 102 4.82 11.54 20.26
N ARG A 103 4.06 12.65 20.21
CA ARG A 103 3.96 13.61 21.33
C ARG A 103 2.68 13.43 22.14
N THR A 104 1.61 13.00 21.49
CA THR A 104 0.30 12.79 22.12
C THR A 104 -0.03 11.30 22.25
N MET A 105 -1.03 10.96 23.10
CA MET A 105 -1.53 9.58 23.19
C MET A 105 -2.10 9.09 21.85
N SER A 106 -2.73 9.98 21.08
CA SER A 106 -3.22 9.66 19.76
C SER A 106 -2.11 9.44 18.75
N ASP A 107 -1.03 10.23 18.81
CA ASP A 107 0.16 10.00 17.97
C ASP A 107 0.77 8.65 18.29
N TRP A 108 0.87 8.31 19.57
CA TRP A 108 1.41 7.04 20.02
C TRP A 108 0.55 5.87 19.53
N ALA A 109 -0.77 5.98 19.63
CA ALA A 109 -1.70 4.96 19.13
C ALA A 109 -1.57 4.78 17.61
N ALA A 110 -1.54 5.88 16.85
CA ALA A 110 -1.35 5.85 15.39
C ALA A 110 -0.02 5.16 15.02
N TRP A 111 1.08 5.56 15.67
CA TRP A 111 2.38 4.94 15.44
C TRP A 111 2.38 3.45 15.77
N LYS A 112 1.84 3.04 16.92
CA LYS A 112 1.76 1.62 17.29
C LYS A 112 0.92 0.80 16.32
N PHE A 113 -0.15 1.39 15.78
CA PHE A 113 -0.97 0.71 14.78
C PHE A 113 -0.19 0.51 13.47
N VAL A 114 0.59 1.48 13.00
CA VAL A 114 1.53 1.30 11.87
C VAL A 114 2.54 0.18 12.14
N ARG A 115 3.15 0.18 13.32
CA ARG A 115 4.11 -0.88 13.72
C ARG A 115 3.48 -2.27 13.73
N LEU A 116 2.24 -2.36 14.20
CA LEU A 116 1.47 -3.60 14.20
C LEU A 116 1.14 -4.04 12.77
N ALA A 117 0.68 -3.13 11.92
CA ALA A 117 0.38 -3.40 10.52
C ALA A 117 1.63 -3.88 9.76
N ARG A 118 2.79 -3.22 9.97
CA ARG A 118 4.08 -3.66 9.41
C ARG A 118 4.43 -5.08 9.85
N TRP A 119 4.28 -5.39 11.15
CA TRP A 119 4.53 -6.75 11.65
C TRP A 119 3.62 -7.80 11.01
N PHE A 120 2.32 -7.50 10.87
CA PHE A 120 1.38 -8.39 10.20
C PHE A 120 1.72 -8.59 8.72
N MET A 121 2.10 -7.52 8.03
CA MET A 121 2.50 -7.57 6.63
C MET A 121 3.76 -8.42 6.46
N ASP A 122 4.83 -8.13 7.20
CA ASP A 122 6.09 -8.87 7.14
C ASP A 122 5.87 -10.36 7.43
N ARG A 123 4.94 -10.68 8.34
CA ARG A 123 4.51 -12.06 8.60
C ARG A 123 3.73 -12.68 7.44
N ALA A 124 2.75 -11.96 6.89
CA ALA A 124 1.90 -12.44 5.81
C ALA A 124 2.69 -12.67 4.51
N THR A 125 3.72 -11.86 4.24
CA THR A 125 4.61 -12.03 3.10
C THR A 125 5.73 -13.05 3.34
N GLY A 126 5.79 -13.65 4.54
CA GLY A 126 6.80 -14.66 4.87
C GLY A 126 8.22 -14.10 4.95
N MET A 127 8.41 -12.84 5.33
CA MET A 127 9.73 -12.23 5.45
C MET A 127 10.51 -12.90 6.59
N GLY A 128 11.63 -13.55 6.23
CA GLY A 128 12.52 -14.22 7.19
C GLY A 128 13.13 -13.24 8.19
N GLN A 129 13.53 -13.74 9.37
CA GLN A 129 14.18 -12.88 10.38
C GLN A 129 15.50 -12.29 9.87
N ASP A 130 16.20 -13.04 9.02
CA ASP A 130 17.42 -12.65 8.34
C ASP A 130 17.21 -11.58 7.24
N GLN A 131 15.97 -11.42 6.77
CA GLN A 131 15.57 -10.39 5.82
C GLN A 131 15.02 -9.13 6.51
N GLN A 132 14.92 -9.11 7.83
CA GLN A 132 14.48 -7.94 8.59
C GLN A 132 15.67 -7.03 8.90
N VAL A 133 15.42 -5.73 8.90
CA VAL A 133 16.40 -4.72 9.34
C VAL A 133 16.51 -4.70 10.86
N ASP A 134 17.50 -3.96 11.38
CA ASP A 134 17.68 -3.78 12.82
C ASP A 134 16.38 -3.34 13.51
N LYS A 135 15.93 -4.16 14.46
CA LYS A 135 14.70 -3.94 15.22
C LYS A 135 14.79 -2.73 16.17
N LYS A 136 16.01 -2.32 16.55
CA LYS A 136 16.20 -1.13 17.40
C LYS A 136 15.91 0.17 16.67
N ASN A 137 16.15 0.19 15.35
CA ASN A 137 16.04 1.38 14.50
C ASN A 137 15.20 1.09 13.24
N PRO A 138 13.94 0.66 13.39
CA PRO A 138 13.23 0.02 12.31
C PRO A 138 12.76 0.95 11.19
N THR A 139 12.81 2.26 11.41
CA THR A 139 12.47 3.31 10.44
C THR A 139 13.69 3.97 9.81
N THR A 140 14.91 3.62 10.24
CA THR A 140 16.16 4.24 9.74
C THR A 140 17.21 3.22 9.29
N ALA A 141 17.24 2.01 9.86
CA ALA A 141 18.20 0.98 9.49
C ALA A 141 17.86 0.35 8.13
N VAL A 142 18.79 0.40 7.17
CA VAL A 142 18.56 -0.11 5.80
C VAL A 142 19.22 -1.46 5.54
N VAL A 143 20.14 -1.91 6.40
CA VAL A 143 20.90 -3.14 6.21
C VAL A 143 20.15 -4.32 6.84
N ALA A 144 20.03 -5.42 6.08
CA ALA A 144 19.58 -6.72 6.54
C ALA A 144 20.64 -7.79 6.20
N SER A 145 20.65 -8.91 6.93
CA SER A 145 21.65 -9.98 6.67
C SER A 145 21.43 -10.70 5.34
N ARG A 146 20.19 -10.77 4.86
CA ARG A 146 19.83 -11.29 3.54
C ARG A 146 18.95 -10.28 2.82
N PRO A 147 19.25 -9.91 1.57
CA PRO A 147 18.39 -9.02 0.78
C PRO A 147 17.04 -9.69 0.46
N LEU A 148 16.07 -8.88 0.08
CA LEU A 148 14.86 -9.40 -0.56
C LEU A 148 15.17 -9.70 -2.04
N THR A 149 14.42 -10.61 -2.66
CA THR A 149 14.50 -10.77 -4.13
C THR A 149 13.65 -9.71 -4.83
N GLU A 150 13.90 -9.45 -6.11
CA GLU A 150 13.12 -8.51 -6.92
C GLU A 150 11.62 -8.89 -6.94
N ALA A 151 11.32 -10.18 -6.98
CA ALA A 151 9.94 -10.67 -6.90
C ALA A 151 9.31 -10.39 -5.52
N GLN A 152 10.05 -10.56 -4.42
CA GLN A 152 9.56 -10.22 -3.08
C GLN A 152 9.31 -8.72 -2.94
N TRP A 153 10.20 -7.88 -3.49
CA TRP A 153 10.01 -6.43 -3.55
C TRP A 153 8.76 -6.05 -4.34
N LEU A 154 8.57 -6.60 -5.53
CA LEU A 154 7.39 -6.31 -6.35
C LEU A 154 6.08 -6.74 -5.67
N VAL A 155 6.04 -7.92 -5.04
CA VAL A 155 4.86 -8.35 -4.27
C VAL A 155 4.59 -7.38 -3.12
N ARG A 156 5.63 -6.92 -2.42
CA ARG A 156 5.50 -5.95 -1.34
C ARG A 156 4.95 -4.61 -1.86
N PHE A 157 5.53 -4.05 -2.91
CA PHE A 157 5.09 -2.79 -3.49
C PHE A 157 3.64 -2.89 -3.99
N VAL A 158 3.33 -3.85 -4.87
CA VAL A 158 1.97 -4.01 -5.40
C VAL A 158 0.94 -4.18 -4.28
N PHE A 159 1.27 -4.87 -3.19
CA PHE A 159 0.35 -4.98 -2.05
C PHE A 159 0.17 -3.65 -1.31
N LEU A 160 1.26 -2.97 -0.93
CA LEU A 160 1.20 -1.75 -0.13
C LEU A 160 0.58 -0.60 -0.92
N GLU A 161 1.00 -0.41 -2.18
CA GLU A 161 0.48 0.64 -3.08
C GLU A 161 -1.02 0.45 -3.39
N SER A 162 -1.52 -0.80 -3.34
CA SER A 162 -2.96 -1.05 -3.50
C SER A 162 -3.82 -0.55 -2.35
N ILE A 163 -3.19 -0.25 -1.20
CA ILE A 163 -3.84 0.21 0.03
C ILE A 163 -3.49 1.68 0.28
N ALA A 164 -2.28 2.12 -0.08
CA ALA A 164 -1.78 3.48 0.13
C ALA A 164 -2.60 4.56 -0.59
N GLY A 165 -3.20 4.25 -1.75
CA GLY A 165 -4.11 5.17 -2.43
C GLY A 165 -5.48 5.39 -1.76
N VAL A 166 -5.82 4.68 -0.68
CA VAL A 166 -7.15 4.72 -0.04
C VAL A 166 -7.35 5.93 0.91
N PRO A 167 -6.43 6.26 1.84
CA PRO A 167 -6.62 7.32 2.83
C PRO A 167 -6.93 8.69 2.23
N GLY A 168 -6.14 9.16 1.25
CA GLY A 168 -6.36 10.44 0.58
C GLY A 168 -7.75 10.54 -0.05
N MET A 169 -8.21 9.48 -0.72
CA MET A 169 -9.49 9.41 -1.39
C MET A 169 -10.65 9.49 -0.39
N VAL A 170 -10.57 8.75 0.71
CA VAL A 170 -11.57 8.78 1.79
C VAL A 170 -11.62 10.16 2.43
N ALA A 171 -10.46 10.72 2.78
CA ALA A 171 -10.34 12.04 3.39
C ALA A 171 -10.90 13.13 2.46
N ALA A 172 -10.51 13.13 1.18
CA ALA A 172 -11.00 14.04 0.17
C ALA A 172 -12.52 13.94 -0.03
N MET A 173 -13.06 12.72 -0.12
CA MET A 173 -14.50 12.49 -0.24
C MET A 173 -15.26 13.07 0.97
N LEU A 174 -14.79 12.79 2.18
CA LEU A 174 -15.43 13.28 3.41
C LEU A 174 -15.37 14.80 3.54
N ARG A 175 -14.24 15.41 3.17
CA ARG A 175 -14.07 16.87 3.13
C ARG A 175 -14.91 17.52 2.03
N HIS A 176 -15.01 16.89 0.86
CA HIS A 176 -15.86 17.33 -0.24
C HIS A 176 -17.33 17.39 0.20
N LEU A 177 -17.83 16.32 0.82
CA LEU A 177 -19.18 16.31 1.38
C LEU A 177 -19.36 17.33 2.51
N ASP A 178 -18.31 17.65 3.30
CA ASP A 178 -18.38 18.69 4.35
C ASP A 178 -18.51 20.09 3.75
N SER A 179 -17.69 20.38 2.74
CA SER A 179 -17.73 21.63 1.99
C SER A 179 -19.11 21.86 1.36
N LEU A 180 -19.67 20.83 0.72
CA LEU A 180 -21.01 20.90 0.11
C LEU A 180 -22.10 21.15 1.15
N ARG A 181 -22.19 20.31 2.20
CA ARG A 181 -23.29 20.40 3.18
C ARG A 181 -23.23 21.66 4.05
N ARG A 182 -22.04 22.23 4.24
CA ARG A 182 -21.83 23.47 5.01
C ARG A 182 -21.78 24.70 4.13
N MET A 183 -21.78 24.55 2.79
CA MET A 183 -21.63 25.62 1.81
C MET A 183 -20.39 26.48 2.08
N LYS A 184 -19.25 25.83 2.38
CA LYS A 184 -17.98 26.50 2.71
C LYS A 184 -16.86 26.09 1.76
N ARG A 185 -15.92 27.01 1.52
CA ARG A 185 -14.65 26.70 0.86
C ARG A 185 -13.89 25.66 1.68
N ASP A 186 -13.23 24.73 0.99
CA ASP A 186 -12.40 23.70 1.62
C ASP A 186 -10.97 24.18 1.94
N ASN A 187 -10.51 25.23 1.24
CA ASN A 187 -9.16 25.80 1.35
C ASN A 187 -8.02 24.86 0.93
N GLY A 188 -8.24 24.04 -0.10
CA GLY A 188 -7.17 23.35 -0.83
C GLY A 188 -6.83 21.94 -0.36
N TYR A 189 -7.56 21.37 0.59
CA TYR A 189 -7.31 20.01 1.09
C TYR A 189 -7.83 18.93 0.14
N ILE A 190 -9.02 19.09 -0.45
CA ILE A 190 -9.62 18.11 -1.36
C ILE A 190 -8.69 17.87 -2.56
N GLN A 191 -8.14 18.93 -3.14
CA GLN A 191 -7.24 18.83 -4.28
C GLN A 191 -5.97 18.06 -3.91
N GLU A 192 -5.31 18.43 -2.81
CA GLU A 192 -4.09 17.78 -2.30
C GLU A 192 -4.30 16.28 -2.04
N LEU A 193 -5.39 15.94 -1.35
CA LEU A 193 -5.68 14.56 -0.96
C LEU A 193 -6.09 13.69 -2.16
N LEU A 194 -6.75 14.27 -3.17
CA LEU A 194 -7.01 13.56 -4.43
C LEU A 194 -5.73 13.40 -5.26
N SER A 195 -4.82 14.38 -5.27
CA SER A 195 -3.54 14.26 -5.96
C SER A 195 -2.64 13.20 -5.33
N GLU A 196 -2.58 13.13 -4.01
CA GLU A 196 -1.88 12.08 -3.26
C GLU A 196 -2.42 10.70 -3.65
N SER A 197 -3.73 10.46 -3.51
CA SER A 197 -4.34 9.19 -3.92
C SER A 197 -4.16 8.84 -5.40
N PHE A 198 -4.09 9.84 -6.28
CA PHE A 198 -3.78 9.61 -7.68
C PHE A 198 -2.32 9.18 -7.87
N ASN A 199 -1.38 9.82 -7.17
CA ASN A 199 0.04 9.53 -7.23
C ASN A 199 0.34 8.09 -6.73
N GLU A 200 -0.18 7.71 -5.57
CA GLU A 200 -0.13 6.34 -5.03
C GLU A 200 -0.63 5.29 -6.03
N ARG A 201 -1.74 5.59 -6.73
CA ARG A 201 -2.26 4.71 -7.77
C ARG A 201 -1.30 4.60 -8.97
N MET A 202 -0.57 5.65 -9.30
CA MET A 202 0.44 5.60 -10.36
C MET A 202 1.64 4.73 -9.97
N HIS A 203 2.01 4.69 -8.69
CA HIS A 203 3.01 3.73 -8.17
C HIS A 203 2.54 2.30 -8.38
N LEU A 204 1.32 1.98 -7.91
CA LEU A 204 0.71 0.66 -8.11
C LEU A 204 0.71 0.23 -9.58
N LEU A 205 0.17 1.08 -10.47
CA LEU A 205 0.07 0.76 -11.89
C LEU A 205 1.44 0.57 -12.55
N THR A 206 2.45 1.30 -12.08
CA THR A 206 3.84 1.12 -12.51
C THR A 206 4.38 -0.24 -12.11
N PHE A 207 4.23 -0.65 -10.85
CA PHE A 207 4.70 -1.96 -10.40
C PHE A 207 3.92 -3.11 -11.03
N MET A 208 2.63 -2.92 -11.34
CA MET A 208 1.81 -3.91 -12.03
C MET A 208 2.25 -4.17 -13.49
N LYS A 209 2.99 -3.26 -14.12
CA LYS A 209 3.64 -3.52 -15.42
C LYS A 209 4.82 -4.48 -15.31
N MET A 210 5.36 -4.69 -14.11
CA MET A 210 6.50 -5.58 -13.84
C MET A 210 6.09 -6.87 -13.11
N ALA A 211 4.97 -6.85 -12.40
CA ALA A 211 4.46 -8.01 -11.67
C ALA A 211 2.94 -8.15 -11.82
N GLU A 212 2.51 -9.34 -12.23
CA GLU A 212 1.10 -9.70 -12.20
C GLU A 212 0.74 -10.32 -10.83
N PRO A 213 -0.19 -9.72 -10.06
CA PRO A 213 -0.62 -10.30 -8.81
C PRO A 213 -1.43 -11.58 -9.05
N GLY A 214 -1.05 -12.67 -8.37
CA GLY A 214 -1.80 -13.93 -8.40
C GLY A 214 -3.19 -13.81 -7.77
N TRP A 215 -4.05 -14.81 -7.98
CA TRP A 215 -5.42 -14.82 -7.49
C TRP A 215 -5.53 -14.66 -5.96
N PHE A 216 -4.65 -15.32 -5.20
CA PHE A 216 -4.60 -15.16 -3.75
C PHE A 216 -4.32 -13.71 -3.33
N MET A 217 -3.34 -13.07 -3.96
CA MET A 217 -2.99 -11.68 -3.68
C MET A 217 -4.15 -10.74 -4.01
N LYS A 218 -4.86 -10.97 -5.12
CA LYS A 218 -6.06 -10.19 -5.49
C LYS A 218 -7.16 -10.28 -4.43
N ILE A 219 -7.41 -11.46 -3.85
CA ILE A 219 -8.37 -11.63 -2.75
C ILE A 219 -7.91 -10.93 -1.48
N MET A 220 -6.61 -11.05 -1.14
CA MET A 220 -6.04 -10.35 0.01
C MET A 220 -6.16 -8.83 -0.12
N ILE A 221 -5.88 -8.28 -1.30
CA ILE A 221 -6.06 -6.85 -1.60
C ILE A 221 -7.52 -6.44 -1.41
N LEU A 222 -8.46 -7.20 -1.97
CA LEU A 222 -9.89 -6.91 -1.82
C LEU A 222 -10.34 -6.90 -0.35
N GLY A 223 -9.91 -7.90 0.43
CA GLY A 223 -10.19 -7.97 1.86
C GLY A 223 -9.54 -6.82 2.64
N ALA A 224 -8.27 -6.52 2.36
CA ALA A 224 -7.53 -5.45 3.00
C ALA A 224 -8.14 -4.07 2.70
N GLN A 225 -8.47 -3.79 1.44
CA GLN A 225 -9.18 -2.57 1.05
C GLN A 225 -10.55 -2.48 1.72
N GLY A 226 -11.31 -3.58 1.79
CA GLY A 226 -12.60 -3.62 2.46
C GLY A 226 -12.51 -3.22 3.93
N VAL A 227 -11.55 -3.77 4.69
CA VAL A 227 -11.35 -3.43 6.09
C VAL A 227 -10.79 -2.01 6.24
N PHE A 228 -9.76 -1.68 5.46
CA PHE A 228 -9.02 -0.44 5.60
C PHE A 228 -9.83 0.79 5.17
N PHE A 229 -10.58 0.71 4.07
CA PHE A 229 -11.48 1.77 3.62
C PHE A 229 -12.52 2.09 4.70
N ASN A 230 -13.21 1.08 5.22
CA ASN A 230 -14.25 1.28 6.24
C ASN A 230 -13.65 1.79 7.55
N GLY A 231 -12.49 1.27 7.96
CA GLY A 231 -11.75 1.76 9.12
C GLY A 231 -11.39 3.24 8.96
N MET A 232 -10.72 3.61 7.85
CA MET A 232 -10.34 5.00 7.56
C MET A 232 -11.56 5.92 7.49
N PHE A 233 -12.65 5.49 6.87
CA PHE A 233 -13.90 6.26 6.82
C PHE A 233 -14.42 6.59 8.22
N LEU A 234 -14.56 5.58 9.08
CA LEU A 234 -15.05 5.77 10.45
C LEU A 234 -14.08 6.60 11.29
N PHE A 235 -12.78 6.31 11.25
CA PHE A 235 -11.80 7.06 12.02
C PHE A 235 -11.67 8.51 11.57
N TYR A 236 -11.78 8.80 10.27
CA TYR A 236 -11.70 10.16 9.76
C TYR A 236 -12.92 11.00 10.18
N LEU A 237 -14.12 10.39 10.29
CA LEU A 237 -15.28 11.05 10.88
C LEU A 237 -15.06 11.41 12.36
N LEU A 238 -14.35 10.58 13.11
CA LEU A 238 -14.07 10.79 14.53
C LEU A 238 -12.94 11.78 14.77
N SER A 239 -11.81 11.61 14.06
CA SER A 239 -10.63 12.43 14.22
C SER A 239 -9.75 12.46 12.96
N PRO A 240 -9.96 13.44 12.07
CA PRO A 240 -9.12 13.63 10.89
C PRO A 240 -7.62 13.80 11.22
N LYS A 241 -7.31 14.46 12.34
CA LYS A 241 -5.91 14.69 12.77
C LYS A 241 -5.16 13.39 13.03
N ILE A 242 -5.84 12.39 13.59
CA ILE A 242 -5.25 11.08 13.89
C ILE A 242 -5.03 10.31 12.58
N CYS A 243 -5.99 10.37 11.65
CA CYS A 243 -5.84 9.76 10.33
C CYS A 243 -4.63 10.34 9.58
N HIS A 244 -4.48 11.66 9.51
CA HIS A 244 -3.30 12.28 8.91
C HIS A 244 -2.01 11.91 9.63
N ARG A 245 -2.02 11.83 10.97
CA ARG A 245 -0.83 11.37 11.70
C ARG A 245 -0.47 9.92 11.37
N PHE A 246 -1.48 9.07 11.28
CA PHE A 246 -1.33 7.66 10.93
C PHE A 246 -0.76 7.50 9.52
N VAL A 247 -1.28 8.23 8.53
CA VAL A 247 -0.74 8.26 7.16
C VAL A 247 0.70 8.75 7.16
N GLY A 248 1.01 9.86 7.86
CA GLY A 248 2.40 10.33 7.97
C GLY A 248 3.38 9.26 8.47
N TYR A 249 2.97 8.44 9.46
CA TYR A 249 3.77 7.31 9.91
C TYR A 249 3.82 6.14 8.90
N LEU A 250 2.78 5.91 8.09
CA LEU A 250 2.87 4.95 6.98
C LEU A 250 3.95 5.40 5.98
N GLU A 251 3.98 6.68 5.66
CA GLU A 251 4.92 7.21 4.67
C GLU A 251 6.35 7.30 5.20
N GLU A 252 6.55 7.42 6.52
CA GLU A 252 7.86 7.17 7.13
C GLU A 252 8.37 5.75 6.84
N GLU A 253 7.49 4.75 6.95
CA GLU A 253 7.81 3.36 6.65
C GLU A 253 7.97 3.13 5.13
N ALA A 254 7.26 3.88 4.28
CA ALA A 254 7.41 3.84 2.83
C ALA A 254 8.76 4.42 2.38
N VAL A 255 9.13 5.62 2.84
CA VAL A 255 10.46 6.23 2.60
C VAL A 255 11.58 5.29 3.07
N HIS A 256 11.40 4.66 4.23
CA HIS A 256 12.33 3.64 4.74
C HIS A 256 12.43 2.43 3.78
N THR A 257 11.30 1.89 3.36
CA THR A 257 11.20 0.72 2.48
C THR A 257 11.90 0.98 1.15
N TYR A 258 11.65 2.13 0.52
CA TYR A 258 12.28 2.49 -0.75
C TYR A 258 13.76 2.84 -0.60
N THR A 259 14.17 3.45 0.51
CA THR A 259 15.61 3.68 0.78
C THR A 259 16.35 2.35 0.94
N ARG A 260 15.76 1.37 1.60
CA ARG A 260 16.33 0.03 1.69
C ARG A 260 16.44 -0.62 0.30
N CYS A 261 15.41 -0.52 -0.52
CA CYS A 261 15.44 -1.03 -1.89
C CYS A 261 16.59 -0.39 -2.70
N LEU A 262 16.73 0.94 -2.64
CA LEU A 262 17.86 1.66 -3.28
C LEU A 262 19.21 1.15 -2.80
N HIS A 263 19.38 0.95 -1.49
CA HIS A 263 20.62 0.39 -0.95
C HIS A 263 20.91 -1.01 -1.49
N GLU A 264 19.91 -1.88 -1.60
CA GLU A 264 20.08 -3.23 -2.17
C GLU A 264 20.40 -3.19 -3.68
N ILE A 265 19.85 -2.23 -4.45
CA ILE A 265 20.22 -1.98 -5.85
C ILE A 265 21.67 -1.48 -5.95
N ASP A 266 22.03 -0.46 -5.17
CA ASP A 266 23.35 0.18 -5.20
C ASP A 266 24.47 -0.79 -4.78
N ALA A 267 24.15 -1.76 -3.93
CA ALA A 267 25.06 -2.84 -3.53
C ALA A 267 25.12 -4.02 -4.53
N GLY A 268 24.38 -3.96 -5.65
CA GLY A 268 24.35 -5.03 -6.65
C GLY A 268 23.66 -6.32 -6.16
N LEU A 269 22.84 -6.23 -5.10
CA LEU A 269 22.18 -7.38 -4.48
C LEU A 269 20.90 -7.80 -5.22
N LEU A 270 20.46 -6.99 -6.18
CA LEU A 270 19.29 -7.21 -7.03
C LEU A 270 19.75 -7.27 -8.50
N PRO A 271 20.25 -8.42 -8.98
CA PRO A 271 20.93 -8.53 -10.27
C PRO A 271 20.10 -8.00 -11.44
N LYS A 272 18.78 -8.23 -11.45
CA LYS A 272 17.91 -7.77 -12.55
C LYS A 272 17.75 -6.26 -12.56
N TRP A 273 17.69 -5.63 -11.40
CA TRP A 273 17.51 -4.18 -11.27
C TRP A 273 18.82 -3.40 -11.30
N SER A 274 19.93 -4.08 -11.04
CA SER A 274 21.29 -3.54 -11.14
C SER A 274 21.87 -3.68 -12.56
N ASP A 275 21.21 -4.44 -13.43
CA ASP A 275 21.60 -4.60 -14.83
C ASP A 275 21.34 -3.31 -15.62
N PRO A 276 22.35 -2.72 -16.30
CA PRO A 276 22.18 -1.52 -17.12
C PRO A 276 21.19 -1.69 -18.29
N SER A 277 20.91 -2.92 -18.71
CA SER A 277 19.94 -3.23 -19.77
C SER A 277 18.49 -3.22 -19.28
N PHE A 278 18.26 -3.18 -17.97
CA PHE A 278 16.92 -3.12 -17.42
C PHE A 278 16.32 -1.72 -17.65
N VAL A 279 15.18 -1.69 -18.34
CA VAL A 279 14.43 -0.46 -18.60
C VAL A 279 13.11 -0.50 -17.84
N ILE A 280 12.79 0.62 -17.19
CA ILE A 280 11.54 0.79 -16.44
C ILE A 280 10.32 0.91 -17.38
N PRO A 281 9.10 0.64 -16.89
CA PRO A 281 7.89 0.74 -17.70
C PRO A 281 7.61 2.15 -18.25
N ASP A 282 7.08 2.24 -19.48
CA ASP A 282 6.77 3.53 -20.14
C ASP A 282 5.78 4.40 -19.36
N ILE A 283 4.85 3.80 -18.62
CA ILE A 283 3.91 4.53 -17.76
C ILE A 283 4.65 5.40 -16.73
N ALA A 284 5.76 4.89 -16.21
CA ALA A 284 6.59 5.60 -15.25
C ALA A 284 7.34 6.74 -15.92
N VAL A 285 7.98 6.45 -17.06
CA VAL A 285 8.69 7.44 -17.86
C VAL A 285 7.77 8.63 -18.20
N GLN A 286 6.54 8.34 -18.63
CA GLN A 286 5.57 9.37 -18.99
C GLN A 286 5.05 10.15 -17.78
N TYR A 287 4.76 9.49 -16.67
CA TYR A 287 4.20 10.13 -15.49
C TYR A 287 5.21 11.04 -14.79
N TRP A 288 6.39 10.50 -14.43
CA TRP A 288 7.45 11.25 -13.75
C TRP A 288 8.33 12.09 -14.69
N ARG A 289 8.12 11.97 -16.01
CA ARG A 289 8.89 12.65 -17.07
C ARG A 289 10.39 12.33 -16.98
N ILE A 290 10.69 11.04 -16.84
CA ILE A 290 12.04 10.55 -16.59
C ILE A 290 12.91 10.72 -17.85
N PRO A 291 14.06 11.41 -17.75
CA PRO A 291 15.01 11.59 -18.86
C PRO A 291 15.48 10.26 -19.46
N GLU A 292 15.88 10.28 -20.74
CA GLU A 292 16.32 9.06 -21.46
C GLU A 292 17.55 8.40 -20.85
N ASP A 293 18.44 9.18 -20.25
CA ASP A 293 19.67 8.74 -19.58
C ASP A 293 19.44 8.17 -18.17
N GLN A 294 18.22 8.27 -17.62
CA GLN A 294 17.88 7.96 -16.22
C GLN A 294 16.72 6.96 -16.10
N ARG A 295 16.64 5.98 -17.02
CA ARG A 295 15.52 5.01 -17.08
C ARG A 295 15.82 3.68 -16.39
N THR A 296 16.57 3.71 -15.31
CA THR A 296 16.89 2.51 -14.52
C THR A 296 15.87 2.29 -13.41
N MET A 297 15.83 1.07 -12.83
CA MET A 297 14.99 0.80 -11.66
C MET A 297 15.34 1.72 -10.48
N ARG A 298 16.63 2.01 -10.32
CA ARG A 298 17.13 2.90 -9.27
C ARG A 298 16.50 4.29 -9.38
N ASP A 299 16.48 4.86 -10.59
CA ASP A 299 15.91 6.19 -10.83
C ASP A 299 14.41 6.21 -10.54
N LEU A 300 13.68 5.20 -10.99
CA LEU A 300 12.26 5.05 -10.66
C LEU A 300 12.00 5.01 -9.15
N ILE A 301 12.76 4.21 -8.40
CA ILE A 301 12.60 4.15 -6.95
C ILE A 301 12.98 5.49 -6.29
N MET A 302 13.90 6.28 -6.85
CA MET A 302 14.19 7.63 -6.35
C MET A 302 13.00 8.58 -6.49
N TYR A 303 12.31 8.55 -7.63
CA TYR A 303 11.10 9.35 -7.85
C TYR A 303 9.98 8.94 -6.89
N ILE A 304 9.69 7.65 -6.79
CA ILE A 304 8.67 7.12 -5.89
C ILE A 304 8.98 7.48 -4.43
N ARG A 305 10.23 7.28 -3.98
CA ARG A 305 10.65 7.67 -2.62
C ARG A 305 10.48 9.16 -2.35
N ALA A 306 10.67 10.01 -3.35
CA ALA A 306 10.49 11.45 -3.21
C ALA A 306 9.00 11.81 -3.05
N ASP A 307 8.10 11.13 -3.77
CA ASP A 307 6.66 11.24 -3.57
C ASP A 307 6.27 10.87 -2.13
N GLU A 308 6.75 9.74 -1.62
CA GLU A 308 6.48 9.33 -0.24
C GLU A 308 6.99 10.35 0.79
N ALA A 309 8.12 10.99 0.51
CA ALA A 309 8.64 12.02 1.39
C ALA A 309 7.76 13.28 1.40
N VAL A 310 7.16 13.64 0.27
CA VAL A 310 6.13 14.69 0.18
C VAL A 310 4.92 14.26 0.99
N HIS A 311 4.33 13.08 0.72
CA HIS A 311 3.13 12.59 1.42
C HIS A 311 3.34 12.53 2.94
N ARG A 312 4.50 12.06 3.39
CA ARG A 312 4.94 12.09 4.80
C ARG A 312 4.89 13.50 5.38
N GLY A 313 5.56 14.44 4.74
CA GLY A 313 5.66 15.82 5.20
C GLY A 313 4.30 16.52 5.20
N VAL A 314 3.50 16.32 4.16
CA VAL A 314 2.15 16.84 4.04
C VAL A 314 1.28 16.30 5.17
N ASN A 315 1.13 14.99 5.31
CA ASN A 315 0.24 14.39 6.30
C ASN A 315 0.65 14.69 7.75
N HIS A 316 1.95 14.70 8.08
CA HIS A 316 2.38 15.17 9.40
C HIS A 316 2.02 16.63 9.66
N THR A 317 2.13 17.49 8.65
CA THR A 317 1.74 18.91 8.76
C THR A 317 0.23 19.06 8.91
N LEU A 318 -0.58 18.41 8.07
CA LEU A 318 -2.05 18.48 8.14
C LEU A 318 -2.57 18.03 9.50
N SER A 319 -1.92 17.04 10.13
CA SER A 319 -2.23 16.60 11.50
C SER A 319 -2.05 17.71 12.56
N ASN A 320 -1.11 18.64 12.34
CA ASN A 320 -0.81 19.74 13.26
C ASN A 320 -1.76 20.95 13.07
N LEU A 321 -2.35 21.12 11.89
CA LEU A 321 -3.20 22.27 11.57
C LEU A 321 -4.59 22.25 12.25
N ASN A 322 -5.26 23.41 12.28
CA ASN A 322 -6.69 23.50 12.48
C ASN A 322 -7.41 23.29 11.14
N LEU A 323 -7.73 22.03 10.85
CA LEU A 323 -8.37 21.57 9.61
C LEU A 323 -9.72 22.23 9.25
N LYS A 324 -10.31 23.02 10.16
CA LYS A 324 -11.56 23.76 9.93
C LYS A 324 -11.33 25.21 9.49
N GLU A 325 -10.20 25.80 9.84
CA GLU A 325 -9.95 27.24 9.69
C GLU A 325 -8.71 27.51 8.82
N ASP A 326 -7.65 26.75 9.04
CA ASP A 326 -6.37 26.98 8.39
C ASP A 326 -6.42 26.53 6.91
N PRO A 327 -5.91 27.33 5.97
CA PRO A 327 -5.72 26.89 4.60
C PRO A 327 -4.65 25.79 4.50
N ASN A 328 -4.72 24.96 3.45
CA ASN A 328 -3.66 24.01 3.17
C ASN A 328 -2.40 24.77 2.71
N PRO A 329 -1.28 24.69 3.45
CA PRO A 329 -0.07 25.44 3.12
C PRO A 329 0.62 24.98 1.84
N PHE A 330 0.38 23.76 1.35
CA PHE A 330 1.11 23.22 0.19
C PHE A 330 0.53 23.64 -1.16
N VAL A 331 -0.71 24.13 -1.17
CA VAL A 331 -1.40 24.63 -2.38
C VAL A 331 -1.77 26.11 -2.28
N SER A 332 -1.29 26.80 -1.25
CA SER A 332 -1.54 28.22 -1.02
C SER A 332 -0.39 29.08 -1.55
N GLU A 333 -0.71 30.29 -2.00
CA GLU A 333 0.28 31.29 -2.41
C GLU A 333 0.75 32.11 -1.19
N TYR A 334 2.06 32.17 -0.99
CA TYR A 334 2.69 32.89 0.12
C TYR A 334 3.05 34.32 -0.28
N LYS A 335 2.91 35.27 0.66
CA LYS A 335 3.20 36.69 0.41
C LYS A 335 4.66 36.96 0.04
N ASP A 336 5.58 36.18 0.58
CA ASP A 336 7.01 36.23 0.28
C ASP A 336 7.42 35.30 -0.87
N GLY A 337 6.45 34.61 -1.47
CA GLY A 337 6.64 33.63 -2.55
C GLY A 337 7.26 32.31 -2.11
N LYS A 338 7.50 32.08 -0.80
CA LYS A 338 8.22 30.90 -0.30
C LYS A 338 7.25 29.87 0.27
N ALA A 339 6.72 29.02 -0.62
CA ALA A 339 5.92 27.89 -0.18
C ALA A 339 6.78 26.85 0.58
N PRO A 340 6.24 26.22 1.64
CA PRO A 340 6.95 25.20 2.38
C PRO A 340 7.17 23.94 1.53
N ASN A 341 8.37 23.38 1.58
CA ASN A 341 8.67 22.12 0.92
C ASN A 341 8.45 20.94 1.89
N ALA A 342 7.36 20.20 1.67
CA ALA A 342 7.00 19.04 2.49
C ALA A 342 8.08 17.96 2.53
N ALA A 343 8.73 17.68 1.40
CA ALA A 343 9.69 16.57 1.28
C ALA A 343 10.92 16.74 2.19
N LEU A 344 11.36 18.00 2.37
CA LEU A 344 12.55 18.33 3.15
C LEU A 344 12.31 18.29 4.66
N LYS A 345 11.05 18.41 5.11
CA LYS A 345 10.71 18.41 6.53
C LYS A 345 10.00 17.12 6.93
N ALA A 346 10.80 16.10 7.18
CA ALA A 346 10.29 14.76 7.50
C ALA A 346 9.32 14.71 8.68
N GLN A 347 9.50 15.58 9.69
CA GLN A 347 8.62 15.63 10.85
C GLN A 347 7.32 16.43 10.60
N GLY A 348 7.10 16.93 9.39
CA GLY A 348 6.08 17.93 9.09
C GLY A 348 6.38 19.29 9.71
N PHE A 349 5.67 20.31 9.23
CA PHE A 349 5.68 21.64 9.80
C PHE A 349 4.71 21.71 10.98
N GLU A 350 5.10 22.43 12.03
CA GLU A 350 4.18 22.86 13.08
C GLU A 350 3.30 24.00 12.55
N ARG A 351 2.15 24.21 13.19
CA ARG A 351 1.14 25.15 12.70
C ARG A 351 1.69 26.57 12.57
N GLU A 352 2.49 26.99 13.54
CA GLU A 352 3.08 28.33 13.66
C GLU A 352 4.13 28.63 12.58
N GLU A 353 4.60 27.61 11.86
CA GLU A 353 5.62 27.76 10.82
C GLU A 353 5.03 28.01 9.44
N VAL A 354 3.72 27.76 9.27
CA VAL A 354 3.06 27.78 7.94
C VAL A 354 1.78 28.60 7.89
N ILE A 355 1.23 29.01 9.03
CA ILE A 355 0.04 29.89 9.17
C ILE A 355 0.46 31.18 9.88
#